data_AF-A0A3A6SY78-F1
#
_entry.id   AF-A0A3A6SY78-F1
#
_cell.length_a   1.000
_cell.length_b   1.000
_cell.length_c   1.000
_cell.angle_alpha   90.00
_cell.angle_beta   90.00
_cell.angle_gamma   90.00
#
_symmetry.space_group_name_H-M   'P 1'
#
loop_
_entity.id
_entity.type
_entity.pdbx_description
1 polymer ?
#
loop_
_entity_poly.entity_id
_entity_poly.type
_entity_poly.pdbx_seq_one_letter_code
_entity_poly.pdbx_strand_id
1 'polypeptide(L)' 'MGLWAGQYNLEVRYLPSYSPELNAIEILWRKIKYEWLSISAYETYSKLKKEVETILDNYHSKYEITFS' A
#
# COMPACT_ATOMS: atom_id res chain seq x y z
N MET A 1 -12.74 -7.40 22.63
CA MET A 1 -11.71 -6.55 21.99
C MET A 1 -10.37 -6.99 22.56
N GLY A 2 -9.45 -7.50 21.75
CA GLY A 2 -8.28 -8.25 22.22
C GLY A 2 -7.37 -7.41 23.13
N LEU A 3 -6.90 -8.01 24.23
CA LEU A 3 -6.12 -7.38 25.30
C LEU A 3 -4.94 -6.52 24.80
N TRP A 4 -4.36 -6.88 23.65
CA TRP A 4 -3.25 -6.17 23.00
C TRP A 4 -3.61 -4.77 22.49
N ALA A 5 -4.77 -4.57 21.86
CA ALA A 5 -5.12 -3.26 21.30
C ALA A 5 -5.35 -2.21 22.40
N GLY A 6 -5.95 -2.63 23.52
CA GLY A 6 -6.15 -1.78 24.69
C GLY A 6 -4.84 -1.36 25.36
N GLN A 7 -3.81 -2.22 25.36
CA GLN A 7 -2.50 -1.89 25.93
C GLN A 7 -1.77 -0.78 25.16
N TYR A 8 -1.92 -0.73 23.84
CA TYR A 8 -1.25 0.25 22.97
C TYR A 8 -2.15 1.42 22.54
N ASN A 9 -3.34 1.56 23.14
CA ASN A 9 -4.32 2.58 22.78
C ASN A 9 -4.63 2.62 21.27
N LEU A 10 -4.76 1.44 20.66
CA LEU A 10 -5.06 1.29 19.23
C LEU A 10 -6.57 1.29 18.98
N GLU A 11 -7.01 2.16 18.07
CA GLU A 11 -8.39 2.15 17.56
C GLU A 11 -8.47 1.29 16.29
N VAL A 12 -9.34 0.28 16.30
CA VAL A 12 -9.61 -0.55 15.11
C VAL A 12 -10.78 0.05 14.35
N ARG A 13 -10.54 0.49 13.11
CA ARG A 13 -11.60 0.95 12.20
C ARG A 13 -12.31 -0.24 11.59
N TYR A 14 -13.64 -0.18 11.55
CA TYR A 14 -14.44 -1.19 10.85
C TYR A 14 -14.23 -1.06 9.34
N LEU A 15 -13.98 -2.19 8.68
CA LEU A 15 -13.93 -2.34 7.24
C LEU A 15 -14.93 -3.45 6.85
N PRO A 16 -15.93 -3.17 6.00
CA PRO A 16 -16.87 -4.19 5.56
C PRO A 16 -16.17 -5.29 4.74
N SER A 17 -16.71 -6.49 4.79
CA SER A 17 -16.19 -7.63 4.04
C SER A 17 -16.30 -7.39 2.54
N TYR A 18 -15.28 -7.82 1.79
CA TYR A 18 -15.21 -7.71 0.32
C TYR A 18 -15.30 -6.27 -0.21
N SER A 19 -14.84 -5.28 0.56
CA SER A 19 -14.75 -3.88 0.13
C SER A 19 -13.30 -3.40 -0.06
N PRO A 20 -12.56 -3.97 -1.04
CA PRO A 20 -11.18 -3.59 -1.35
C PRO A 20 -11.04 -2.10 -1.73
N GLU A 21 -12.10 -1.50 -2.28
CA GLU A 21 -12.21 -0.09 -2.63
C GLU A 21 -12.22 0.85 -1.43
N LEU A 22 -12.52 0.34 -0.23
CA LEU A 22 -12.46 1.11 1.02
C LEU A 22 -11.12 0.91 1.75
N ASN A 23 -10.29 -0.02 1.28
CA ASN A 23 -9.01 -0.35 1.89
C ASN A 23 -7.85 0.39 1.20
N ALA A 24 -7.34 1.46 1.82
CA ALA A 24 -6.32 2.32 1.21
C ALA A 24 -5.05 1.55 0.79
N ILE A 25 -4.64 0.52 1.53
CA ILE A 25 -3.45 -0.27 1.16
C ILE A 25 -3.67 -1.07 -0.13
N GLU A 26 -4.90 -1.51 -0.40
CA GLU A 26 -5.22 -2.22 -1.65
C GLU A 26 -5.24 -1.28 -2.85
N ILE A 27 -5.71 -0.05 -2.66
CA ILE A 27 -5.63 1.00 -3.69
C ILE A 27 -4.17 1.32 -4.00
N LEU A 28 -3.33 1.46 -2.96
CA LEU A 28 -1.90 1.69 -3.12
C LEU A 28 -1.22 0.60 -3.94
N TRP A 29 -1.45 -0.67 -3.59
CA TRP A 29 -0.85 -1.79 -4.33
C TRP A 29 -1.35 -1.90 -5.77
N ARG A 30 -2.61 -1.54 -6.02
CA ARG A 30 -3.14 -1.46 -7.39
C ARG A 30 -2.39 -0.40 -8.21
N LYS A 31 -2.18 0.79 -7.66
CA LYS A 31 -1.37 1.84 -8.31
C LYS A 31 0.07 1.40 -8.57
N ILE A 32 0.74 0.84 -7.55
CA ILE A 32 2.11 0.33 -7.68
C ILE A 32 2.20 -0.68 -8.82
N LYS A 33 1.32 -1.69 -8.83
CA LYS A 33 1.41 -2.80 -9.78
C LYS A 33 1.06 -2.42 -11.21
N TYR A 34 0.01 -1.63 -11.40
CA TYR A 34 -0.57 -1.40 -12.73
C TYR A 34 -0.17 -0.08 -13.36
N GLU A 35 0.28 0.90 -12.58
CA GLU A 35 0.57 2.24 -13.09
C GLU A 35 2.03 2.67 -12.86
N TRP A 36 2.64 2.31 -11.74
CA TRP A 36 3.94 2.88 -11.36
C TRP A 36 5.14 1.98 -11.60
N LEU A 37 4.99 0.66 -11.48
CA LEU A 37 6.06 -0.28 -11.81
C LEU A 37 6.23 -0.39 -13.32
N SER A 38 7.47 -0.21 -13.79
CA SER A 38 7.83 -0.55 -15.15
C SER A 38 7.84 -2.07 -15.36
N ILE A 39 7.65 -2.52 -16.60
CA ILE A 39 7.77 -3.94 -16.96
C ILE A 39 9.17 -4.50 -16.62
N SER A 40 10.22 -3.68 -16.77
CA SER A 40 11.60 -4.06 -16.45
C SER A 40 11.82 -4.35 -14.96
N ALA A 41 10.97 -3.85 -14.07
CA ALA A 41 11.04 -4.15 -12.64
C ALA A 41 10.82 -5.65 -12.37
N TYR A 42 10.05 -6.34 -13.23
CA TYR A 42 9.69 -7.75 -13.06
C TYR A 42 10.78 -8.74 -13.50
N GLU A 43 11.90 -8.27 -14.06
CA GLU A 43 12.95 -9.15 -14.57
C GLU A 43 13.61 -10.01 -13.47
N THR A 44 13.74 -9.49 -12.26
CA THR A 44 14.29 -10.23 -11.12
C THR A 44 13.64 -9.78 -9.82
N TYR A 45 13.64 -10.65 -8.81
CA TYR A 45 13.16 -10.28 -7.48
C TYR A 45 13.90 -9.06 -6.91
N SER A 46 15.23 -8.99 -7.10
CA SER A 46 16.04 -7.86 -6.61
C SER A 46 15.62 -6.54 -7.25
N LYS A 47 15.39 -6.53 -8.57
CA LYS A 47 14.87 -5.35 -9.28
C LYS A 47 13.47 -4.98 -8.79
N LEU A 48 12.56 -5.96 -8.70
CA LEU A 48 11.20 -5.73 -8.23
C LEU A 48 11.19 -5.10 -6.83
N LYS A 49 11.95 -5.69 -5.90
CA LYS A 49 12.08 -5.18 -4.52
C LYS A 49 12.60 -3.75 -4.51
N LYS A 50 13.69 -3.49 -5.23
CA LYS A 50 14.32 -2.16 -5.29
C LYS A 50 13.38 -1.10 -5.87
N GLU A 51 12.67 -1.41 -6.95
CA GLU A 51 11.73 -0.48 -7.58
C GLU A 51 10.53 -0.21 -6.67
N VAL A 52 9.98 -1.24 -6.02
CA VAL A 52 8.91 -1.06 -5.01
C VAL A 52 9.38 -0.18 -3.86
N GLU A 53 10.56 -0.44 -3.29
CA GLU A 53 11.15 0.38 -2.23
C GLU A 53 11.33 1.83 -2.69
N THR A 54 11.84 2.03 -3.91
CA THR A 54 12.00 3.38 -4.50
C THR A 54 10.66 4.10 -4.63
N ILE A 55 9.61 3.41 -5.07
CA ILE A 55 8.27 4.00 -5.17
C ILE A 55 7.75 4.41 -3.79
N LEU A 56 7.89 3.54 -2.78
CA LEU A 56 7.44 3.81 -1.42
C LEU A 56 8.24 4.96 -0.77
N ASP A 57 9.56 5.00 -0.96
CA ASP A 57 10.44 6.07 -0.46
C ASP A 57 10.12 7.44 -1.11
N ASN A 58 9.54 7.44 -2.31
CA ASN A 58 9.14 8.64 -3.03
C ASN A 58 7.62 8.90 -2.99
N TYR A 59 6.88 8.17 -2.15
CA TYR A 59 5.46 8.45 -1.91
C TYR A 59 5.30 9.83 -1.26
N HIS A 60 4.33 10.63 -1.72
CA HIS A 60 4.16 12.08 -1.47
C HIS A 60 5.12 13.04 -2.16
N SER A 61 6.05 12.57 -3.00
CA SER A 61 6.88 13.47 -3.83
C SER A 61 6.71 13.22 -5.32
N LYS A 62 6.82 11.96 -5.76
CA LYS A 62 6.64 11.56 -7.16
C LYS A 62 5.37 10.74 -7.39
N TYR A 63 4.91 10.07 -6.35
CA TYR A 63 3.74 9.21 -6.36
C TYR A 63 2.77 9.71 -5.31
N GLU A 64 1.51 9.91 -5.69
CA GLU A 64 0.47 10.33 -4.78
C GLU A 64 -0.88 9.76 -5.22
N ILE A 65 -1.72 9.44 -4.23
CA ILE A 65 -3.10 9.04 -4.44
C ILE A 65 -3.94 10.04 -3.66
N THR A 66 -4.76 10.80 -4.37
CA THR A 66 -5.77 11.65 -3.73
C THR A 66 -7.01 10.81 -3.47
N PHE A 67 -7.35 10.63 -2.20
CA PHE A 67 -8.65 10.10 -1.80
C PHE A 67 -9.63 11.27 -1.73
N SER A 68 -10.70 11.19 -2.52
CA SER A 68 -11.78 12.18 -2.56
C SER A 68 -12.80 12.00 -1.45
#